data_AF-A0A3C0MDD9-F1
#
_entry.id   AF-A0A3C0MDD9-F1
#
_cell.length_a   1.000
_cell.length_b   1.000
_cell.length_c   1.000
_cell.angle_alpha   90.00
_cell.angle_beta   90.00
_cell.angle_gamma   90.00
#
_symmetry.space_group_name_H-M   'P 1'
#
loop_
_entity.id
_entity.type
_entity.pdbx_description
1 polymer ?
#
loop_
_entity_poly.entity_id
_entity_poly.type
_entity_poly.pdbx_seq_one_letter_code
_entity_poly.pdbx_strand_id
1 'polypeptide(L)' 'GFTITTEVCTYFYAHHRQYPDDLKAQVEAALAHVGQRVDRRFGDPASPLLVSVRSGARASMPGMMDT' A
#
# COMPACT_ATOMS: atom_id res chain seq x y z
N GLY A 1 -9.24 -1.55 3.50
CA GLY A 1 -7.91 -1.14 3.03
C GLY A 1 -6.87 -1.47 4.08
N PHE A 2 -5.64 -1.01 3.86
CA PHE A 2 -4.53 -1.10 4.81
C PHE A 2 -3.65 0.14 4.64
N THR A 3 -2.73 0.36 5.59
CA THR A 3 -1.83 1.52 5.58
C THR A 3 -0.39 1.04 5.70
N ILE A 4 0.47 1.54 4.81
CA ILE A 4 1.92 1.39 4.95
C ILE A 4 2.39 2.49 5.89
N THR A 5 3.11 2.12 6.96
CA THR A 5 3.52 3.07 7.99
C THR A 5 4.53 4.08 7.46
N THR A 6 4.65 5.22 8.15
CA THR A 6 5.66 6.25 7.82
C THR A 6 7.09 5.74 7.96
N GLU A 7 7.31 4.69 8.76
CA GLU A 7 8.64 4.07 8.95
C GLU A 7 9.18 3.47 7.65
N VAL A 8 8.32 2.94 6.78
CA VAL A 8 8.73 2.46 5.46
C VAL A 8 9.20 3.60 4.58
N CYS A 9 8.57 4.78 4.68
CA CYS A 9 9.04 5.99 4.00
C CYS A 9 10.41 6.43 4.54
N THR A 10 10.60 6.45 5.86
CA THR A 10 11.90 6.71 6.48
C THR A 10 12.96 5.70 6.03
N TYR A 11 12.64 4.41 6.02
CA TYR A 11 13.53 3.35 5.55
C TYR A 11 13.93 3.59 4.09
N PHE A 12 12.97 3.89 3.22
CA PHE A 12 13.21 4.10 1.80
C PHE A 12 14.25 5.20 1.56
N TYR A 13 14.12 6.35 2.24
CA TYR A 13 15.12 7.42 2.13
C TYR A 13 16.47 7.05 2.75
N ALA A 14 16.49 6.30 3.85
CA ALA A 14 17.72 5.84 4.49
C ALA A 14 18.47 4.76 3.68
N HIS A 15 17.76 3.99 2.83
CA HIS A 15 18.31 2.85 2.09
C HIS A 15 18.37 3.10 0.59
N HIS A 16 18.84 4.29 0.18
CA HIS A 16 19.06 4.63 -1.23
C HIS A 16 17.82 4.45 -2.13
N ARG A 17 16.62 4.74 -1.61
CA ARG A 17 15.33 4.56 -2.31
C ARG A 17 15.04 3.09 -2.61
N GLN A 18 15.39 2.21 -1.68
CA GLN A 18 15.04 0.78 -1.70
C GLN A 18 14.03 0.48 -0.59
N TYR A 19 13.15 -0.48 -0.84
CA TYR A 19 12.17 -0.93 0.14
C TYR A 19 12.76 -2.05 1.02
N PRO A 20 12.22 -2.26 2.23
CA PRO A 20 12.50 -3.48 3.00
C PRO A 20 12.13 -4.73 2.19
N ASP A 21 12.94 -5.78 2.27
CA ASP A 21 12.76 -7.01 1.47
C ASP A 21 11.41 -7.71 1.72
N ASP A 22 10.87 -7.56 2.94
CA ASP A 22 9.63 -8.17 3.38
C ASP A 22 8.38 -7.35 3.04
N LEU A 23 8.53 -6.07 2.64
CA LEU A 23 7.40 -5.17 2.38
C LEU A 23 6.44 -5.75 1.33
N LYS A 24 6.98 -6.40 0.29
CA LYS A 24 6.18 -6.99 -0.78
C LYS A 24 5.24 -8.07 -0.24
N ALA A 25 5.76 -8.99 0.57
CA ALA A 25 4.97 -10.07 1.16
C ALA A 25 3.88 -9.52 2.09
N GLN A 26 4.19 -8.48 2.87
CA GLN A 26 3.20 -7.82 3.73
C GLN A 26 2.08 -7.15 2.92
N VAL A 27 2.41 -6.48 1.81
CA VAL A 27 1.42 -5.85 0.91
C VAL A 27 0.53 -6.91 0.24
N GLU A 28 1.11 -8.02 -0.23
CA GLU A 28 0.35 -9.13 -0.83
C GLU A 28 -0.62 -9.76 0.18
N ALA A 29 -0.17 -9.99 1.42
CA ALA A 29 -1.02 -10.50 2.50
C ALA A 29 -2.18 -9.52 2.82
N ALA A 30 -1.90 -8.22 2.86
CA ALA A 30 -2.91 -7.20 3.10
C ALA A 30 -3.93 -7.10 1.95
N LEU A 31 -3.48 -7.19 0.69
CA LEU A 31 -4.36 -7.24 -0.48
C LEU A 31 -5.26 -8.47 -0.46
N ALA A 32 -4.73 -9.65 -0.10
CA ALA A 32 -5.51 -10.87 0.04
C ALA A 32 -6.58 -10.73 1.14
N HIS A 33 -6.21 -10.17 2.30
CA HIS A 33 -7.14 -9.91 3.40
C HIS A 33 -8.26 -8.93 3.02
N VAL A 34 -7.94 -7.86 2.29
CA VAL A 34 -8.94 -6.93 1.77
C VAL A 34 -9.85 -7.62 0.75
N GLY A 35 -9.27 -8.38 -0.18
CA GLY A 35 -10.01 -9.11 -1.20
C GLY A 35 -11.02 -10.10 -0.62
N GLN A 36 -10.62 -10.87 0.40
CA GLN A 36 -11.50 -11.82 1.10
C GLN A 36 -12.74 -11.14 1.71
N ARG A 37 -12.63 -9.89 2.17
CA ARG A 37 -13.77 -9.18 2.77
C ARG A 37 -14.82 -8.72 1.77
N VAL A 38 -14.49 -8.70 0.48
CA VAL A 38 -15.37 -8.21 -0.58
C VAL A 38 -15.56 -9.25 -1.70
N ASP A 39 -15.13 -10.49 -1.47
CA ASP A 39 -15.18 -11.60 -2.43
C ASP A 39 -14.55 -11.26 -3.81
N ARG A 40 -13.46 -10.48 -3.80
CA ARG A 40 -12.68 -10.10 -4.99
C ARG A 40 -11.20 -10.46 -4.84
N ARG A 41 -10.48 -10.59 -5.95
CA ARG A 41 -9.04 -10.86 -5.94
C ARG A 41 -8.27 -9.81 -6.74
N PHE A 42 -7.16 -9.33 -6.18
CA PHE A 42 -6.28 -8.41 -6.88
C PHE A 42 -5.61 -9.11 -8.07
N GLY A 43 -5.73 -8.52 -9.26
CA GLY A 43 -5.21 -9.08 -10.51
C GLY A 43 -6.08 -10.19 -11.14
N ASP A 44 -7.25 -10.51 -10.59
CA ASP A 44 -8.19 -11.46 -11.21
C ASP A 44 -9.04 -10.76 -12.29
N PRO A 45 -8.98 -11.18 -13.56
CA PRO A 45 -9.77 -10.57 -14.64
C PRO A 45 -11.27 -10.89 -14.57
N ALA A 46 -11.68 -11.98 -13.91
CA ALA A 46 -13.08 -12.37 -13.79
C ALA A 46 -13.77 -11.67 -12.60
N SER A 47 -13.04 -11.46 -11.51
CA SER A 47 -13.55 -10.83 -10.29
C SER A 47 -12.53 -9.85 -9.67
N PRO A 48 -12.26 -8.72 -10.32
CA PRO A 48 -11.16 -7.84 -9.94
C PRO A 48 -11.40 -7.11 -8.63
N LEU A 49 -10.39 -7.12 -7.76
CA LEU A 49 -10.28 -6.16 -6.65
C LEU A 49 -9.62 -4.87 -7.17
N LEU A 50 -10.37 -3.77 -7.19
CA LEU A 50 -9.85 -2.44 -7.50
C LEU A 50 -9.50 -1.72 -6.19
N VAL A 51 -8.41 -0.94 -6.21
CA VAL A 51 -7.93 -0.20 -5.05
C VAL A 51 -7.60 1.24 -5.43
N SER A 52 -7.70 2.16 -4.46
CA SER A 52 -7.14 3.50 -4.57
C SER A 52 -5.93 3.62 -3.64
N VAL A 53 -4.92 4.35 -4.07
CA VAL A 53 -3.71 4.63 -3.29
C VAL A 53 -3.76 6.09 -2.88
N ARG A 54 -3.61 6.37 -1.58
CA ARG A 54 -3.65 7.73 -1.04
C ARG A 54 -2.42 8.02 -0.22
N SER A 55 -1.79 9.16 -0.46
CA SER A 55 -0.71 9.66 0.39
C SER A 55 -1.28 10.18 1.71
N GLY A 56 -0.50 10.09 2.77
CA GLY A 56 -0.90 10.51 4.11
C GLY A 56 0.32 10.73 4.99
N ALA A 57 0.30 11.79 5.78
CA ALA A 57 1.34 12.13 6.75
C ALA A 57 0.70 12.48 8.08
N ARG A 58 1.51 12.53 9.14
CA ARG A 58 1.03 12.90 10.49
C ARG A 58 0.35 14.27 10.51
N ALA A 59 0.83 15.20 9.69
CA ALA A 59 0.24 16.51 9.49
C ALA A 59 -0.29 16.63 8.05
N SER A 60 -1.37 17.41 7.86
CA SER A 60 -1.89 17.72 6.53
C SER A 60 -0.84 18.46 5.72
N MET A 61 -0.44 17.88 4.59
CA MET A 61 0.50 18.47 3.65
C MET A 61 -0.19 18.67 2.30
N PRO A 62 -0.67 19.90 2.00
CA PRO A 62 -1.15 20.24 0.66
C PRO A 62 -0.02 20.03 -0.36
N GLY A 63 -0.27 19.29 -1.43
CA GLY A 63 0.73 18.99 -2.47
C GLY A 63 1.46 17.66 -2.34
N MET A 64 1.06 16.78 -1.41
CA MET A 64 1.43 15.36 -1.52
C MET A 64 0.70 14.66 -2.66
N MET A 65 1.29 13.56 -3.14
CA MET A 65 0.87 12.74 -4.30
C MET A 65 -0.65 12.80 -4.55
N ASP A 66 -1.01 13.24 -5.74
CA ASP A 66 -2.39 13.25 -6.23
C ASP A 66 -2.94 11.82 -6.23
N THR A 67 -4.18 11.69 -5.75
CA THR A 67 -4.93 10.43 -5.67
C THR A 67 -5.79 10.20 -6.89
#